data_AF-A0A933UBC2-F1
#
_entry.id   AF-A0A933UBC2-F1
#
_cell.length_a   1.000
_cell.length_b   1.000
_cell.length_c   1.000
_cell.angle_alpha   90.00
_cell.angle_beta   90.00
_cell.angle_gamma   90.00
#
_symmetry.space_group_name_H-M   'P 1'
#
loop_
_entity.id
_entity.type
_entity.pdbx_description
1 polymer ?
#
loop_
_entity_poly.entity_id
_entity_poly.type
_entity_poly.pdbx_seq_one_letter_code
_entity_poly.pdbx_strand_id
1 'polypeptide(L)'
;MKTRLIVAALFLAAQSLLTAAIIEFTVSGTANTTGMGYTAGQSVSFTYTLNDFAPTPPSGDRGSTYVGWFDESTASDPELWSDVRGTGLSGTWTRPATQTGSPYSFLTAQSNPSGLLNLFAGTDTTAAPYDTGITVNGSTIRGIGMDANYSGLSFAIPGTVPDPTAYFGGYLGTYSVASGANGWIDYDGGFIGFTPQNLTITAVPEPATWMAGAFLGVVLLGRHGRRLLGRLGSRA
;
A
#
# COMPACT_ATOMS: atom_id res chain seq x y z
N MET A 1 25.25 21.70 40.19
CA MET A 1 24.10 22.19 39.38
C MET A 1 24.29 21.91 37.87
N LYS A 2 24.83 20.75 37.48
CA LYS A 2 25.18 20.41 36.07
C LYS A 2 24.58 19.08 35.57
N THR A 3 23.67 18.47 36.34
CA THR A 3 23.18 17.10 36.08
C THR A 3 21.75 17.04 35.52
N ARG A 4 21.09 18.19 35.33
CA ARG A 4 19.70 18.25 34.82
C ARG A 4 19.59 18.55 33.32
N LEU A 5 20.70 18.81 32.62
CA LEU A 5 20.68 19.16 31.20
C LEU A 5 20.71 17.97 30.23
N ILE A 6 21.04 16.75 30.69
CA ILE A 6 21.24 15.60 29.78
C ILE A 6 19.94 14.80 29.56
N VAL A 7 18.96 14.90 30.46
CA VAL A 7 17.70 14.15 30.33
C VAL A 7 16.74 14.80 29.32
N ALA A 8 16.79 16.13 29.14
CA ALA A 8 15.96 16.83 28.16
C ALA A 8 16.43 16.62 26.71
N ALA A 9 17.74 16.44 26.48
CA ALA A 9 18.29 16.19 25.14
C ALA A 9 18.02 14.76 24.63
N LEU A 10 17.83 13.79 25.52
CA LEU A 10 17.52 12.41 25.13
C LEU A 10 16.04 12.18 24.78
N PHE A 11 15.13 13.02 25.31
CA PHE A 11 13.69 12.98 24.95
C PHE A 11 13.37 13.75 23.67
N LEU A 12 14.23 14.69 23.24
CA LEU A 12 14.04 15.47 22.02
C LEU A 12 14.58 14.76 20.76
N ALA A 13 15.46 13.76 20.91
CA ALA A 13 16.00 12.97 19.79
C ALA A 13 15.11 11.78 19.39
N ALA A 14 14.01 11.53 20.10
CA ALA A 14 13.08 10.43 19.84
C ALA A 14 11.84 10.84 19.02
N GLN A 15 11.74 12.10 18.59
CA GLN A 15 10.52 12.66 17.98
C GLN A 15 10.54 12.91 16.47
N SER A 16 11.58 12.54 15.72
CA SER A 16 11.60 12.89 14.28
C SER A 16 12.31 11.87 13.39
N LEU A 17 11.99 10.59 13.58
CA LEU A 17 12.01 9.61 12.49
C LEU A 17 10.59 9.09 12.34
N LEU A 18 9.66 9.99 12.05
CA LEU A 18 8.42 9.59 11.39
C LEU A 18 8.84 9.22 9.96
N THR A 19 9.16 7.94 9.73
CA THR A 19 9.18 7.46 8.36
C THR A 19 7.78 7.65 7.79
N ALA A 20 7.69 8.04 6.52
CA ALA A 20 6.40 8.26 5.88
C ALA A 20 5.59 6.97 5.99
N ALA A 21 4.37 7.05 6.49
CA ALA A 21 3.50 5.88 6.55
C ALA A 21 3.17 5.44 5.12
N ILE A 22 3.29 4.14 4.84
CA ILE A 22 2.90 3.56 3.57
C ILE A 22 1.37 3.66 3.43
N ILE A 23 0.87 3.90 2.22
CA ILE A 23 -0.57 3.97 1.99
C ILE A 23 -1.11 2.62 1.50
N GLU A 24 -2.20 2.19 2.12
CA GLU A 24 -3.02 1.06 1.66
C GLU A 24 -4.39 1.53 1.16
N PHE A 25 -4.81 0.97 0.02
CA PHE A 25 -6.15 1.10 -0.52
C PHE A 25 -6.86 -0.23 -0.35
N THR A 26 -7.90 -0.28 0.48
CA THR A 26 -8.76 -1.46 0.62
C THR A 26 -10.12 -1.20 -0.03
N VAL A 27 -10.41 -1.92 -1.11
CA VAL A 27 -11.69 -1.88 -1.82
C VAL A 27 -12.52 -3.10 -1.42
N SER A 28 -13.69 -2.86 -0.84
CA SER A 28 -14.67 -3.91 -0.53
C SER A 28 -15.88 -3.82 -1.44
N GLY A 29 -16.52 -4.95 -1.70
CA GLY A 29 -17.66 -5.05 -2.61
C GLY A 29 -18.24 -6.45 -2.68
N THR A 30 -18.88 -6.77 -3.81
CA THR A 30 -19.47 -8.09 -4.06
C THR A 30 -19.05 -8.66 -5.40
N ALA A 31 -18.90 -9.98 -5.48
CA ALA A 31 -18.70 -10.67 -6.76
C ALA A 31 -19.97 -10.59 -7.65
N ASN A 32 -19.78 -10.29 -8.93
CA ASN A 32 -20.88 -10.17 -9.91
C ASN A 32 -21.24 -11.51 -10.52
N THR A 33 -20.28 -12.44 -10.57
CA THR A 33 -20.41 -13.73 -11.23
C THR A 33 -20.00 -14.87 -10.30
N THR A 34 -20.52 -16.06 -10.57
CA THR A 34 -20.06 -17.31 -9.94
C THR A 34 -18.98 -17.92 -10.81
N GLY A 35 -17.83 -18.25 -10.24
CA GLY A 35 -16.69 -18.80 -10.96
C GLY A 35 -15.38 -18.59 -10.20
N MET A 36 -14.35 -19.39 -10.50
CA MET A 36 -13.01 -19.24 -9.91
C MET A 36 -12.99 -19.17 -8.37
N GLY A 37 -13.89 -19.90 -7.72
CA GLY A 37 -14.02 -19.93 -6.25
C GLY A 37 -14.91 -18.82 -5.65
N TYR A 38 -15.45 -17.92 -6.47
CA TYR A 38 -16.43 -16.92 -6.03
C TYR A 38 -17.88 -17.36 -6.32
N THR A 39 -18.80 -16.89 -5.48
CA THR A 39 -20.24 -16.97 -5.70
C THR A 39 -20.80 -15.58 -5.95
N ALA A 40 -21.72 -15.41 -6.91
CA ALA A 40 -22.37 -14.12 -7.14
C ALA A 40 -23.03 -13.59 -5.84
N GLY A 41 -22.81 -12.31 -5.53
CA GLY A 41 -23.26 -11.67 -4.29
C GLY A 41 -22.35 -11.91 -3.07
N GLN A 42 -21.32 -12.75 -3.17
CA GLN A 42 -20.33 -12.95 -2.11
C GLN A 42 -19.58 -11.65 -1.83
N SER A 43 -19.46 -11.30 -0.56
CA SER A 43 -18.61 -10.18 -0.11
C SER A 43 -17.13 -10.47 -0.39
N VAL A 44 -16.45 -9.47 -0.96
CA VAL A 44 -15.02 -9.52 -1.28
C VAL A 44 -14.32 -8.27 -0.77
N SER A 45 -13.01 -8.38 -0.55
CA SER A 45 -12.14 -7.26 -0.19
C SER A 45 -10.77 -7.45 -0.83
N PHE A 46 -10.26 -6.40 -1.47
CA PHE A 46 -8.95 -6.37 -2.12
C PHE A 46 -8.15 -5.18 -1.60
N THR A 47 -6.87 -5.39 -1.31
CA THR A 47 -5.96 -4.39 -0.76
C THR A 47 -4.76 -4.23 -1.68
N TYR A 48 -4.46 -2.97 -2.01
CA TYR A 48 -3.27 -2.53 -2.74
C TYR A 48 -2.42 -1.72 -1.78
N THR A 49 -1.15 -2.11 -1.63
CA THR A 49 -0.19 -1.41 -0.77
C THR A 49 0.80 -0.68 -1.67
N LEU A 50 0.92 0.64 -1.51
CA LEU A 50 1.92 1.41 -2.26
C LEU A 50 3.34 1.01 -1.83
N ASN A 51 4.31 1.13 -2.73
CA ASN A 51 5.72 1.18 -2.31
C ASN A 51 6.04 2.51 -1.61
N ASP A 52 7.14 2.54 -0.86
CA ASP A 52 7.74 3.80 -0.44
C ASP A 52 8.56 4.38 -1.59
N PHE A 53 8.19 5.57 -2.04
CA PHE A 53 8.84 6.28 -3.15
C PHE A 53 9.68 7.46 -2.68
N ALA A 54 9.86 7.66 -1.38
CA ALA A 54 10.72 8.74 -0.91
C ALA A 54 12.19 8.52 -1.36
N PRO A 55 12.85 9.51 -1.99
CA PRO A 55 12.38 10.84 -2.39
C PRO A 55 11.96 10.96 -3.87
N THR A 56 12.03 9.89 -4.66
CA THR A 56 11.79 9.91 -6.11
C THR A 56 10.47 9.21 -6.45
N PRO A 57 9.41 9.97 -6.80
CA PRO A 57 8.13 9.37 -7.18
C PRO A 57 8.27 8.48 -8.41
N PRO A 58 7.35 7.52 -8.61
CA PRO A 58 7.30 6.77 -9.86
C PRO A 58 6.96 7.71 -11.03
N SER A 59 7.19 7.21 -12.25
CA SER A 59 6.75 7.87 -13.47
C SER A 59 5.25 8.20 -13.38
N GLY A 60 4.82 9.28 -14.02
CA GLY A 60 3.45 9.76 -13.88
C GLY A 60 3.12 10.87 -14.86
N ASP A 61 1.83 11.16 -14.99
CA ASP A 61 1.34 12.25 -15.83
C ASP A 61 0.20 12.99 -15.11
N ARG A 62 -0.07 14.23 -15.55
CA ARG A 62 -1.21 15.00 -15.09
C ARG A 62 -1.90 15.75 -16.22
N GLY A 63 -3.22 15.77 -16.14
CA GLY A 63 -4.08 16.66 -16.91
C GLY A 63 -4.54 17.85 -16.08
N SER A 64 -5.49 18.60 -16.63
CA SER A 64 -6.24 19.62 -15.88
C SER A 64 -7.19 19.01 -14.85
N THR A 65 -7.56 17.74 -15.02
CA THR A 65 -8.58 17.05 -14.21
C THR A 65 -8.07 15.75 -13.58
N TYR A 66 -6.81 15.37 -13.77
CA TYR A 66 -6.27 14.13 -13.19
C TYR A 66 -4.79 14.23 -12.84
N VAL A 67 -4.38 13.36 -11.95
CA VAL A 67 -2.99 12.99 -11.70
C VAL A 67 -2.88 11.46 -11.71
N GLY A 68 -1.81 10.94 -12.28
CA GLY A 68 -1.57 9.51 -12.43
C GLY A 68 -0.13 9.12 -12.13
N TRP A 69 0.04 7.91 -11.61
CA TRP A 69 1.30 7.24 -11.35
C TRP A 69 1.28 5.92 -12.10
N PHE A 70 2.36 5.66 -12.82
CA PHE A 70 2.48 4.57 -13.77
C PHE A 70 3.79 3.84 -13.52
N ASP A 71 3.69 2.53 -13.37
CA ASP A 71 4.79 1.59 -13.50
C ASP A 71 4.55 0.81 -14.80
N GLU A 72 4.98 1.42 -15.90
CA GLU A 72 4.68 0.99 -17.27
C GLU A 72 5.95 0.99 -18.12
N SER A 73 6.11 -0.05 -18.95
CA SER A 73 7.01 -0.11 -20.12
C SER A 73 8.50 -0.36 -19.91
N THR A 74 9.10 -0.10 -18.73
CA THR A 74 10.50 -0.51 -18.48
C THR A 74 10.74 -1.19 -17.14
N ALA A 75 11.62 -2.19 -17.13
CA ALA A 75 12.04 -2.86 -15.91
C ALA A 75 12.75 -1.92 -14.91
N SER A 76 13.20 -0.74 -15.36
CA SER A 76 13.81 0.31 -14.54
C SER A 76 12.81 1.22 -13.83
N ASP A 77 11.53 1.21 -14.21
CA ASP A 77 10.54 2.01 -13.51
C ASP A 77 10.38 1.55 -12.06
N PRO A 78 10.22 2.48 -11.10
CA PRO A 78 9.92 2.12 -9.71
C PRO A 78 8.61 1.34 -9.62
N GLU A 79 8.63 0.22 -8.89
CA GLU A 79 7.45 -0.62 -8.72
C GLU A 79 6.32 0.13 -8.01
N LEU A 80 5.12 0.19 -8.58
CA LEU A 80 4.01 0.95 -7.98
C LEU A 80 3.52 0.35 -6.65
N TRP A 81 3.38 -0.98 -6.61
CA TRP A 81 2.74 -1.73 -5.54
C TRP A 81 3.76 -2.58 -4.78
N SER A 82 3.82 -2.46 -3.46
CA SER A 82 4.61 -3.36 -2.62
C SER A 82 3.91 -4.68 -2.35
N ASP A 83 2.56 -4.68 -2.35
CA ASP A 83 1.75 -5.86 -2.14
C ASP A 83 0.34 -5.68 -2.72
N VAL A 84 -0.24 -6.79 -3.18
CA VAL A 84 -1.62 -6.89 -3.65
C VAL A 84 -2.22 -8.19 -3.13
N ARG A 85 -3.28 -8.07 -2.33
CA ARG A 85 -3.89 -9.21 -1.63
C ARG A 85 -5.40 -9.06 -1.54
N GLY A 86 -6.13 -10.15 -1.29
CA GLY A 86 -7.57 -10.07 -1.13
C GLY A 86 -8.29 -11.40 -1.09
N THR A 87 -9.62 -11.32 -1.01
CA THR A 87 -10.50 -12.50 -0.96
C THR A 87 -10.27 -13.40 -2.16
N GLY A 88 -9.97 -14.68 -1.92
CA GLY A 88 -9.80 -15.69 -2.96
C GLY A 88 -8.44 -15.67 -3.67
N LEU A 89 -7.60 -14.66 -3.41
CA LEU A 89 -6.23 -14.61 -3.92
C LEU A 89 -5.30 -15.49 -3.07
N SER A 90 -4.32 -16.09 -3.71
CA SER A 90 -3.25 -16.88 -3.08
C SER A 90 -1.90 -16.54 -3.72
N GLY A 91 -0.81 -16.69 -2.97
CA GLY A 91 0.54 -16.31 -3.41
C GLY A 91 0.99 -14.99 -2.82
N THR A 92 2.00 -14.37 -3.44
CA THR A 92 2.57 -13.09 -3.01
C THR A 92 2.76 -12.23 -4.24
N TRP A 93 2.33 -10.98 -4.17
CA TRP A 93 2.52 -10.05 -5.27
C TRP A 93 4.00 -10.00 -5.66
N THR A 94 4.25 -10.11 -6.96
CA THR A 94 5.57 -9.99 -7.57
C THR A 94 5.40 -9.09 -8.79
N ARG A 95 6.26 -8.08 -8.89
CA ARG A 95 6.31 -7.22 -10.08
C ARG A 95 6.44 -8.05 -11.35
N PRO A 96 5.51 -7.91 -12.31
CA PRO A 96 5.71 -8.46 -13.63
C PRO A 96 6.91 -7.81 -14.31
N ALA A 97 7.93 -8.59 -14.66
CA ALA A 97 9.18 -8.05 -15.21
C ALA A 97 9.70 -8.80 -16.43
N THR A 98 9.13 -9.97 -16.72
CA THR A 98 9.68 -10.87 -17.75
C THR A 98 8.92 -10.82 -19.07
N GLN A 99 7.71 -10.25 -19.12
CA GLN A 99 6.95 -10.17 -20.38
C GLN A 99 7.08 -8.80 -21.05
N THR A 100 6.87 -8.80 -22.36
CA THR A 100 6.86 -7.58 -23.17
C THR A 100 5.72 -6.67 -22.72
N GLY A 101 6.02 -5.39 -22.50
CA GLY A 101 5.04 -4.41 -22.00
C GLY A 101 4.81 -4.49 -20.49
N SER A 102 5.54 -5.36 -19.79
CA SER A 102 5.51 -5.43 -18.32
C SER A 102 6.55 -4.51 -17.68
N PRO A 103 6.27 -4.02 -16.46
CA PRO A 103 4.97 -4.08 -15.78
C PRO A 103 3.92 -3.18 -16.44
N TYR A 104 2.67 -3.36 -16.03
CA TYR A 104 1.56 -2.49 -16.42
C TYR A 104 0.70 -2.23 -15.20
N SER A 105 1.16 -1.35 -14.32
CA SER A 105 0.44 -1.00 -13.10
C SER A 105 0.22 0.50 -13.05
N PHE A 106 -0.97 0.92 -12.60
CA PHE A 106 -1.31 2.33 -12.53
C PHE A 106 -2.23 2.66 -11.37
N LEU A 107 -2.07 3.90 -10.91
CA LEU A 107 -2.93 4.56 -9.95
C LEU A 107 -3.30 5.91 -10.55
N THR A 108 -4.59 6.21 -10.67
CA THR A 108 -5.00 7.54 -11.14
C THR A 108 -6.10 8.10 -10.27
N ALA A 109 -6.02 9.39 -10.01
CA ALA A 109 -6.98 10.15 -9.23
C ALA A 109 -7.49 11.31 -10.10
N GLN A 110 -8.81 11.40 -10.26
CA GLN A 110 -9.43 12.45 -11.07
C GLN A 110 -10.24 13.41 -10.20
N SER A 111 -10.06 14.70 -10.45
CA SER A 111 -10.86 15.77 -9.87
C SER A 111 -12.18 15.85 -10.62
N ASN A 112 -13.14 15.05 -10.15
CA ASN A 112 -14.54 15.19 -10.46
C ASN A 112 -15.32 15.30 -9.12
N PRO A 113 -16.61 15.70 -9.12
CA PRO A 113 -17.39 15.90 -7.89
C PRO A 113 -17.48 14.67 -6.97
N SER A 114 -17.11 13.50 -7.47
CA SER A 114 -17.16 12.23 -6.78
C SER A 114 -15.81 11.49 -6.82
N GLY A 115 -14.69 12.18 -7.06
CA GLY A 115 -13.32 11.64 -7.02
C GLY A 115 -13.13 10.24 -7.64
N LEU A 116 -13.11 10.13 -8.96
CA LEU A 116 -12.78 8.84 -9.62
C LEU A 116 -11.36 8.42 -9.24
N LEU A 117 -11.26 7.21 -8.69
CA LEU A 117 -9.99 6.54 -8.41
C LEU A 117 -9.93 5.26 -9.23
N ASN A 118 -8.81 5.06 -9.94
CA ASN A 118 -8.50 3.81 -10.62
C ASN A 118 -7.26 3.18 -9.98
N LEU A 119 -7.37 1.90 -9.64
CA LEU A 119 -6.30 1.06 -9.09
C LEU A 119 -6.12 -0.11 -10.06
N PHE A 120 -4.91 -0.32 -10.57
CA PHE A 120 -4.59 -1.49 -11.38
C PHE A 120 -3.20 -2.01 -11.06
N ALA A 121 -3.13 -3.32 -10.84
CA ALA A 121 -1.89 -4.04 -10.65
C ALA A 121 -1.86 -5.23 -11.62
N GLY A 122 -0.89 -5.26 -12.54
CA GLY A 122 -0.81 -6.34 -13.50
C GLY A 122 0.28 -6.19 -14.56
N THR A 123 0.05 -6.91 -15.66
CA THR A 123 0.94 -7.00 -16.82
C THR A 123 0.16 -6.73 -18.11
N ASP A 124 0.80 -6.07 -19.09
CA ASP A 124 0.15 -5.77 -20.38
C ASP A 124 0.06 -6.99 -21.29
N THR A 125 0.85 -8.04 -21.05
CA THR A 125 0.83 -9.25 -21.88
C THR A 125 -0.54 -9.94 -21.87
N THR A 126 -0.98 -10.40 -23.05
CA THR A 126 -2.19 -11.22 -23.21
C THR A 126 -1.86 -12.71 -23.27
N ALA A 127 -0.59 -13.09 -23.15
CA ALA A 127 -0.13 -14.48 -23.23
C ALA A 127 0.35 -14.97 -21.86
N ALA A 128 -0.31 -16.02 -21.37
CA ALA A 128 0.09 -16.74 -20.16
C ALA A 128 1.40 -17.54 -20.37
N PRO A 129 2.13 -17.89 -19.28
CA PRO A 129 1.83 -17.60 -17.88
C PRO A 129 2.14 -16.14 -17.48
N TYR A 130 1.34 -15.61 -16.57
CA TYR A 130 1.56 -14.29 -15.95
C TYR A 130 2.44 -14.43 -14.71
N ASP A 131 3.38 -13.51 -14.51
CA ASP A 131 4.38 -13.54 -13.42
C ASP A 131 4.04 -12.58 -12.27
N THR A 132 2.75 -12.27 -12.07
CA THR A 132 2.25 -11.42 -10.97
C THR A 132 2.46 -12.04 -9.58
N GLY A 133 2.85 -13.31 -9.50
CA GLY A 133 3.07 -14.06 -8.24
C GLY A 133 1.79 -14.41 -7.47
N ILE A 134 0.63 -13.90 -7.92
CA ILE A 134 -0.68 -14.15 -7.32
C ILE A 134 -1.57 -15.00 -8.24
N THR A 135 -2.40 -15.81 -7.60
CA THR A 135 -3.28 -16.78 -8.25
C THR A 135 -4.70 -16.71 -7.67
N VAL A 136 -5.66 -17.14 -8.47
CA VAL A 136 -7.07 -17.29 -8.07
C VAL A 136 -7.53 -18.69 -8.44
N ASN A 137 -7.95 -19.48 -7.44
CA ASN A 137 -8.31 -20.89 -7.63
C ASN A 137 -7.24 -21.69 -8.42
N GLY A 138 -5.96 -21.43 -8.14
CA GLY A 138 -4.81 -22.07 -8.79
C GLY A 138 -4.43 -21.53 -10.19
N SER A 139 -5.20 -20.60 -10.77
CA SER A 139 -4.86 -19.97 -12.05
C SER A 139 -4.07 -18.67 -11.82
N THR A 140 -3.01 -18.45 -12.59
CA THR A 140 -2.28 -17.17 -12.59
C THR A 140 -3.17 -16.04 -13.09
N ILE A 141 -3.08 -14.88 -12.46
CA ILE A 141 -3.83 -13.70 -12.88
C ILE A 141 -2.93 -12.73 -13.64
N ARG A 142 -3.45 -12.15 -14.72
CA ARG A 142 -2.81 -11.09 -15.49
C ARG A 142 -2.81 -9.78 -14.72
N GLY A 143 -3.90 -9.51 -14.02
CA GLY A 143 -4.02 -8.33 -13.21
C GLY A 143 -5.33 -8.25 -12.46
N ILE A 144 -5.38 -7.29 -11.54
CA ILE A 144 -6.55 -6.94 -10.78
C ILE A 144 -6.75 -5.43 -10.87
N GLY A 145 -7.98 -5.02 -11.18
CA GLY A 145 -8.36 -3.63 -11.40
C GLY A 145 -9.61 -3.25 -10.65
N MET A 146 -9.66 -2.01 -10.18
CA MET A 146 -10.83 -1.39 -9.56
C MET A 146 -10.93 0.06 -10.02
N ASP A 147 -12.10 0.46 -10.52
CA ASP A 147 -12.46 1.84 -10.78
C ASP A 147 -13.82 2.17 -10.16
N ALA A 148 -13.90 3.32 -9.50
CA ALA A 148 -15.16 3.86 -9.01
C ALA A 148 -15.05 5.34 -8.66
N ASN A 149 -16.20 6.01 -8.68
CA ASN A 149 -16.38 7.32 -8.05
C ASN A 149 -16.81 7.10 -6.61
N TYR A 150 -16.25 7.86 -5.67
CA TYR A 150 -16.48 7.77 -4.23
C TYR A 150 -17.10 9.05 -3.66
N SER A 151 -18.18 8.90 -2.90
CA SER A 151 -18.84 10.02 -2.23
C SER A 151 -17.95 10.61 -1.13
N GLY A 152 -17.84 11.95 -1.12
CA GLY A 152 -17.01 12.67 -0.15
C GLY A 152 -15.51 12.67 -0.47
N LEU A 153 -15.11 12.10 -1.60
CA LEU A 153 -13.74 12.14 -2.10
C LEU A 153 -13.63 13.17 -3.24
N SER A 154 -12.71 14.12 -3.10
CA SER A 154 -12.45 15.13 -4.13
C SER A 154 -10.95 15.40 -4.20
N PHE A 155 -10.35 14.99 -5.30
CA PHE A 155 -8.91 15.06 -5.50
C PHE A 155 -8.48 16.44 -5.97
N ALA A 156 -7.52 17.04 -5.26
CA ALA A 156 -6.80 18.23 -5.71
C ALA A 156 -5.81 17.83 -6.81
N ILE A 157 -5.78 18.58 -7.91
CA ILE A 157 -4.81 18.36 -8.99
C ILE A 157 -3.60 19.27 -8.79
N PRO A 158 -2.43 18.71 -8.44
CA PRO A 158 -1.23 19.49 -8.18
C PRO A 158 -0.60 20.03 -9.48
N GLY A 159 0.26 21.04 -9.34
CA GLY A 159 1.02 21.61 -10.45
C GLY A 159 2.11 20.68 -11.02
N THR A 160 2.46 19.61 -10.32
CA THR A 160 3.45 18.59 -10.69
C THR A 160 2.99 17.24 -10.14
N VAL A 161 3.40 16.12 -10.73
CA VAL A 161 3.13 14.78 -10.16
C VAL A 161 3.85 14.68 -8.81
N PRO A 162 3.13 14.51 -7.68
CA PRO A 162 3.73 14.42 -6.37
C PRO A 162 4.10 12.97 -6.04
N ASP A 163 4.79 12.78 -4.92
CA ASP A 163 4.90 11.46 -4.28
C ASP A 163 3.50 10.89 -3.97
N PRO A 164 3.17 9.66 -4.40
CA PRO A 164 1.82 9.11 -4.21
C PRO A 164 1.51 8.87 -2.73
N THR A 165 2.49 8.45 -1.93
CA THR A 165 2.32 8.21 -0.49
C THR A 165 1.97 9.51 0.25
N ALA A 166 2.70 10.59 -0.03
CA ALA A 166 2.43 11.92 0.50
C ALA A 166 1.09 12.48 0.00
N TYR A 167 0.76 12.26 -1.28
CA TYR A 167 -0.50 12.72 -1.87
C TYR A 167 -1.70 12.06 -1.20
N PHE A 168 -1.72 10.72 -1.14
CA PHE A 168 -2.83 9.97 -0.57
C PHE A 168 -2.91 10.05 0.96
N GLY A 169 -1.82 10.45 1.64
CA GLY A 169 -1.85 10.82 3.05
C GLY A 169 -2.82 11.96 3.38
N GLY A 170 -3.21 12.79 2.40
CA GLY A 170 -4.25 13.81 2.54
C GLY A 170 -5.70 13.29 2.44
N TYR A 171 -5.89 12.02 2.06
CA TYR A 171 -7.19 11.43 1.73
C TYR A 171 -7.48 10.17 2.57
N LEU A 172 -6.94 10.09 3.78
CA LEU A 172 -7.23 8.96 4.67
C LEU A 172 -8.70 8.95 5.07
N GLY A 173 -9.31 7.76 5.06
CA GLY A 173 -10.71 7.60 5.43
C GLY A 173 -11.39 6.44 4.72
N THR A 174 -12.68 6.27 5.00
CA THR A 174 -13.56 5.32 4.31
C THR A 174 -14.60 6.07 3.52
N TYR A 175 -14.74 5.73 2.25
CA TYR A 175 -15.62 6.37 1.28
C TYR A 175 -16.52 5.34 0.62
N SER A 176 -17.81 5.62 0.54
CA SER A 176 -18.76 4.77 -0.18
C SER A 176 -18.76 5.10 -1.67
N VAL A 177 -18.94 4.09 -2.50
CA VAL A 177 -19.05 4.27 -3.95
C VAL A 177 -20.31 5.06 -4.29
N ALA A 178 -20.14 6.08 -5.12
CA ALA A 178 -21.21 6.93 -5.65
C ALA A 178 -21.70 6.44 -7.02
N SER A 179 -20.80 6.07 -7.93
CA SER A 179 -21.13 5.64 -9.29
C SER A 179 -19.94 5.02 -10.02
N GLY A 180 -20.19 4.42 -11.19
CA GLY A 180 -19.13 3.89 -12.07
C GLY A 180 -18.32 2.76 -11.45
N ALA A 181 -18.97 1.90 -10.67
CA ALA A 181 -18.30 0.85 -9.91
C ALA A 181 -17.96 -0.34 -10.81
N ASN A 182 -16.69 -0.56 -11.08
CA ASN A 182 -16.21 -1.69 -11.87
C ASN A 182 -14.95 -2.28 -11.22
N GLY A 183 -14.96 -3.58 -11.01
CA GLY A 183 -13.84 -4.32 -10.46
C GLY A 183 -13.65 -5.62 -11.21
N TRP A 184 -12.41 -6.03 -11.44
CA TRP A 184 -12.13 -7.27 -12.15
C TRP A 184 -10.82 -7.92 -11.73
N ILE A 185 -10.79 -9.24 -11.88
CA ILE A 185 -9.58 -10.04 -11.94
C ILE A 185 -9.53 -10.64 -13.34
N ASP A 186 -8.45 -10.35 -14.08
CA ASP A 186 -8.13 -10.94 -15.38
C ASP A 186 -7.22 -12.16 -15.15
N TYR A 187 -7.60 -13.33 -15.65
CA TYR A 187 -6.89 -14.59 -15.46
C TYR A 187 -6.78 -15.37 -16.77
N ASP A 188 -5.94 -16.40 -16.79
CA ASP A 188 -5.79 -17.26 -17.97
C ASP A 188 -7.10 -18.02 -18.23
N GLY A 189 -7.91 -17.50 -19.16
CA GLY A 189 -9.23 -18.03 -19.49
C GLY A 189 -10.40 -17.06 -19.35
N GLY A 190 -10.21 -15.84 -18.83
CA GLY A 190 -11.25 -14.81 -18.83
C GLY A 190 -11.14 -13.79 -17.70
N PHE A 191 -12.29 -13.22 -17.31
CA PHE A 191 -12.39 -12.24 -16.24
C PHE A 191 -13.45 -12.62 -15.20
N ILE A 192 -13.23 -12.22 -13.95
CA ILE A 192 -14.21 -12.26 -12.86
C ILE A 192 -14.57 -10.84 -12.53
N GLY A 193 -15.86 -10.50 -12.58
CA GLY A 193 -16.33 -9.15 -12.27
C GLY A 193 -16.71 -8.99 -10.80
N PHE A 194 -16.50 -7.79 -10.27
CA PHE A 194 -16.89 -7.35 -8.93
C PHE A 194 -17.56 -5.98 -9.01
N THR A 195 -18.44 -5.69 -8.05
CA THR A 195 -19.02 -4.36 -7.85
C THR A 195 -18.40 -3.76 -6.60
N PRO A 196 -17.45 -2.81 -6.72
CA PRO A 196 -16.95 -2.03 -5.61
C PRO A 196 -18.09 -1.33 -4.85
N GLN A 197 -17.98 -1.27 -3.53
CA GLN A 197 -18.97 -0.63 -2.65
C GLN A 197 -18.34 0.39 -1.70
N ASN A 198 -17.15 0.10 -1.17
CA ASN A 198 -16.42 1.04 -0.32
C ASN A 198 -14.92 1.00 -0.62
N LEU A 199 -14.27 2.15 -0.48
CA LEU A 199 -12.83 2.31 -0.44
C LEU A 199 -12.42 2.75 0.96
N THR A 200 -11.37 2.16 1.50
CA THR A 200 -10.69 2.64 2.70
C THR A 200 -9.24 2.94 2.37
N ILE A 201 -8.82 4.19 2.58
CA ILE A 201 -7.44 4.66 2.42
C ILE A 201 -6.84 4.79 3.82
N THR A 202 -5.78 4.03 4.10
CA THR A 202 -5.13 4.01 5.42
C THR A 202 -3.64 4.22 5.32
N ALA A 203 -3.10 4.90 6.32
CA ALA A 203 -1.67 4.97 6.56
C ALA A 203 -1.25 3.76 7.41
N VAL A 204 -0.36 2.94 6.88
CA VAL A 204 0.29 1.83 7.57
C VAL A 204 1.67 2.31 8.04
N PRO A 205 1.91 2.39 9.36
CA PRO A 205 3.22 2.70 9.88
C PRO A 205 4.23 1.67 9.37
N GLU A 206 5.37 2.12 8.88
CA GLU A 206 6.44 1.18 8.55
C GLU A 206 6.85 0.37 9.80
N PRO A 207 7.26 -0.89 9.65
CA PRO A 207 7.71 -1.71 10.77
C PRO A 207 8.93 -1.18 11.58
N ALA A 208 9.47 0.00 11.29
CA ALA A 208 10.71 0.48 11.88
C ALA A 208 10.49 1.49 13.03
N THR A 209 10.11 1.03 14.23
CA THR A 209 10.40 1.76 15.50
C THR A 209 10.13 0.97 16.78
N TRP A 210 9.25 -0.04 16.77
CA TRP A 210 8.95 -0.83 17.98
C TRP A 210 10.14 -1.69 18.44
N MET A 211 11.03 -2.10 17.52
CA MET A 211 12.28 -2.80 17.86
C MET A 211 13.34 -1.89 18.50
N ALA A 212 13.42 -0.62 18.10
CA ALA A 212 14.41 0.32 18.68
C ALA A 212 14.08 0.67 20.14
N GLY A 213 12.79 0.80 20.48
CA GLY A 213 12.33 0.97 21.87
C GLY A 213 12.59 -0.25 22.75
N ALA A 214 12.41 -1.47 22.21
CA ALA A 214 12.66 -2.71 22.93
C ALA A 214 14.17 -2.93 23.24
N PHE A 215 15.06 -2.60 22.29
CA PHE A 215 16.51 -2.72 22.50
C PHE A 215 17.07 -1.69 23.50
N LEU A 216 16.56 -0.44 23.50
CA LEU A 216 17.00 0.57 24.48
C LEU A 216 16.53 0.26 25.91
N GLY A 217 15.36 -0.36 26.07
CA GLY A 217 14.87 -0.82 27.38
C GLY A 217 15.77 -1.88 28.01
N VAL A 218 16.21 -2.88 27.24
CA VAL A 218 17.07 -3.97 27.72
C VAL A 218 18.48 -3.49 28.07
N VAL A 219 19.05 -2.56 27.31
CA VAL A 219 20.40 -2.02 27.58
C VAL A 219 20.44 -1.15 28.83
N LEU A 220 19.38 -0.39 29.13
CA LEU A 220 19.28 0.41 30.36
C LEU A 220 19.04 -0.45 31.61
N LEU A 221 18.21 -1.50 31.51
CA LEU A 221 18.01 -2.47 32.60
C LEU A 221 19.27 -3.30 32.88
N GLY A 222 20.02 -3.71 31.84
CA GLY A 222 21.28 -4.45 31.98
C GLY A 222 22.42 -3.64 32.64
N ARG A 223 22.43 -2.31 32.49
CA ARG A 223 23.45 -1.44 33.11
C ARG A 223 23.15 -1.06 34.57
N HIS A 224 21.91 -1.17 35.03
CA HIS A 224 21.57 -0.97 36.45
C HIS A 224 21.66 -2.25 37.29
N GLY A 225 21.49 -3.45 36.70
CA GLY A 225 21.67 -4.71 37.42
C GLY A 225 23.10 -5.01 37.89
N ARG A 226 24.14 -4.49 37.20
CA ARG A 226 25.54 -4.76 37.57
C ARG A 226 26.11 -3.89 38.69
N ARG A 227 25.40 -2.86 39.16
CA ARG A 227 25.86 -2.02 40.28
C ARG A 227 25.37 -2.45 41.66
N LEU A 228 24.38 -3.34 41.75
CA LEU A 228 23.85 -3.82 43.03
C LEU A 228 24.48 -5.13 43.53
N LEU A 229 25.14 -5.90 42.65
CA LEU A 229 25.82 -7.16 43.04
C LEU A 229 27.28 -6.99 43.50
N GLY A 230 27.86 -5.79 43.38
CA GLY A 230 29.24 -5.52 43.79
C GLY A 230 29.44 -5.13 45.27
N ARG A 231 28.38 -5.10 46.10
CA ARG A 231 28.46 -4.61 47.50
C ARG A 231 28.10 -5.62 48.59
N LEU A 232 27.89 -6.89 48.24
CA LEU A 232 27.59 -7.95 49.23
C LEU A 232 28.78 -8.89 49.52
N GLY A 233 29.98 -8.57 49.05
CA GLY A 233 31.16 -9.45 49.15
C GLY A 233 32.31 -8.94 50.02
N SER A 234 32.08 -8.14 51.08
CA SER A 234 33.15 -7.83 52.04
C SER A 234 32.63 -7.43 53.43
N ARG A 235 32.18 -8.41 54.22
CA ARG A 235 32.25 -8.37 55.70
C ARG A 235 32.51 -9.79 56.19
N ALA A 236 33.79 -10.13 56.23
CA ALA A 236 34.35 -10.93 57.32
C ALA A 236 34.70 -9.96 58.46
#